data_AF-A0A972UPP1-F1
#
_entry.id   AF-A0A972UPP1-F1
#
_cell.length_a   1.000
_cell.length_b   1.000
_cell.length_c   1.000
_cell.angle_alpha   90.00
_cell.angle_beta   90.00
_cell.angle_gamma   90.00
#
_symmetry.space_group_name_H-M   'P 1'
#
loop_
_entity.id
_entity.type
_entity.pdbx_description
1 polymer ?
#
loop_
_entity_poly.entity_id
_entity_poly.type
_entity_poly.pdbx_seq_one_letter_code
_entity_poly.pdbx_strand_id
1 'polypeptide(L)' 'MNGTEIARHALAKLPDLKVMLTTGYAENTLGDLTLGGAISGIIRKPYRKGELAEALARLTRA' A
#
# COMPACT_ATOMS: atom_id res chain seq x y z
N MET A 1 7.75 -12.57 -7.99
CA MET A 1 6.85 -12.11 -6.91
C MET A 1 6.89 -10.58 -6.87
N ASN A 2 5.78 -9.92 -7.15
CA ASN A 2 5.64 -8.46 -7.14
C ASN A 2 5.14 -7.98 -5.75
N GLY A 3 5.20 -6.67 -5.49
CA GLY A 3 4.80 -6.11 -4.19
C GLY A 3 3.34 -6.40 -3.80
N THR A 4 2.46 -6.59 -4.79
CA THR A 4 1.04 -6.89 -4.56
C THR A 4 0.81 -8.33 -4.13
N GLU A 5 1.57 -9.27 -4.68
CA GLU A 5 1.53 -10.68 -4.28
C GLU A 5 2.02 -10.85 -2.85
N ILE A 6 3.07 -10.12 -2.45
CA ILE A 6 3.57 -10.10 -1.07
C ILE A 6 2.51 -9.55 -0.12
N ALA A 7 1.90 -8.41 -0.46
CA ALA A 7 0.84 -7.80 0.33
C ALA A 7 -0.32 -8.78 0.57
N ARG A 8 -0.79 -9.45 -0.49
CA ARG A 8 -1.87 -10.44 -0.40
C ARG A 8 -1.50 -11.61 0.52
N HIS A 9 -0.30 -12.16 0.39
CA HIS A 9 0.16 -13.25 1.25
C HIS A 9 0.29 -12.82 2.72
N ALA A 10 0.73 -11.59 2.97
CA ALA A 10 0.83 -11.05 4.32
C ALA A 10 -0.55 -10.87 4.95
N LEU A 11 -1.51 -10.28 4.23
CA LEU A 11 -2.88 -10.05 4.71
C LEU A 11 -3.67 -11.34 4.91
N ALA A 12 -3.42 -12.37 4.09
CA ALA A 12 -4.02 -13.69 4.32
C ALA A 12 -3.59 -14.32 5.65
N LYS A 13 -2.41 -13.94 6.18
CA LYS A 13 -1.88 -14.42 7.47
C LYS A 13 -2.17 -13.46 8.63
N LEU A 14 -2.21 -12.16 8.34
CA LEU A 14 -2.39 -11.08 9.30
C LEU A 14 -3.43 -10.08 8.74
N PRO A 15 -4.73 -10.36 8.92
CA PRO A 15 -5.79 -9.54 8.32
C PRO A 15 -5.77 -8.06 8.73
N ASP A 16 -5.29 -7.77 9.94
CA ASP A 16 -5.23 -6.40 10.48
C ASP A 16 -3.94 -5.64 10.13
N LEU A 17 -3.03 -6.27 9.37
CA LEU A 17 -1.78 -5.64 8.97
C LEU A 17 -2.05 -4.49 8.01
N LYS A 18 -1.69 -3.27 8.41
CA LYS A 18 -1.75 -2.10 7.52
C LYS A 18 -0.66 -2.22 6.46
N VAL A 19 -1.06 -2.25 5.19
CA VAL A 19 -0.13 -2.37 4.06
C VAL A 19 -0.21 -1.13 3.17
N MET A 20 0.95 -0.59 2.82
CA MET A 20 1.08 0.48 1.82
C MET A 20 2.07 0.07 0.73
N LEU A 21 1.71 0.34 -0.52
CA LEU A 21 2.57 0.08 -1.66
C LEU A 21 3.21 1.37 -2.20
N THR A 22 4.43 1.23 -2.72
CA THR A 22 5.10 2.32 -3.44
C THR A 22 5.20 1.95 -4.92
N THR A 23 4.67 2.79 -5.82
CA THR A 23 4.63 2.51 -7.26
C THR A 23 5.24 3.63 -8.08
N GLY A 24 5.99 3.30 -9.14
CA GLY A 24 6.44 4.28 -10.14
C GLY A 24 5.80 4.07 -11.52
N TYR A 25 5.19 2.90 -11.75
CA TYR A 25 4.70 2.42 -13.04
C TYR A 25 3.68 1.30 -12.81
N ALA A 26 2.51 1.60 -12.25
CA ALA A 26 1.40 0.62 -12.20
C ALA A 26 0.14 1.30 -11.67
N GLU A 27 -0.46 2.20 -12.44
CA GLU A 27 -1.81 2.70 -12.11
C GLU A 27 -2.86 1.61 -12.39
N ASN A 28 -2.67 0.82 -13.46
CA ASN A 28 -3.65 -0.18 -13.90
C ASN A 28 -3.69 -1.47 -13.05
N THR A 29 -2.63 -1.82 -12.31
CA THR A 29 -2.58 -3.05 -11.49
C THR A 29 -3.09 -2.84 -10.06
N LEU A 30 -3.26 -1.58 -9.64
CA LEU A 30 -3.61 -1.23 -8.26
C LEU A 30 -5.12 -1.15 -8.02
N GLY A 31 -5.92 -0.90 -9.07
CA GLY A 31 -7.38 -0.77 -8.97
C GLY A 31 -8.02 -1.95 -8.23
N ASP A 32 -7.72 -3.18 -8.64
CA ASP A 32 -8.28 -4.41 -8.05
C ASP A 32 -7.90 -4.61 -6.56
N LEU A 33 -6.77 -4.08 -6.12
CA LEU A 33 -6.26 -4.27 -4.75
C LEU A 33 -6.77 -3.23 -3.77
N THR A 34 -7.01 -2.01 -4.26
CA THR A 34 -7.71 -0.97 -3.50
C THR A 34 -9.20 -1.26 -3.36
N LEU A 35 -9.83 -1.87 -4.38
CA LEU A 35 -11.25 -2.23 -4.37
C LEU A 35 -11.59 -3.30 -3.32
N GLY A 36 -10.64 -4.17 -2.97
CA GLY A 36 -10.80 -5.20 -1.94
C GLY A 36 -10.52 -4.75 -0.50
N GLY A 37 -10.22 -3.47 -0.25
CA GLY A 37 -9.92 -2.93 1.10
C GLY A 37 -8.63 -3.45 1.75
N ALA A 38 -7.92 -4.35 1.08
CA ALA A 38 -6.71 -5.02 1.55
C ALA A 38 -5.53 -4.04 1.71
N ILE A 39 -5.45 -3.02 0.86
CA ILE A 39 -4.33 -2.08 0.85
C ILE A 39 -4.76 -0.74 1.42
N SER A 40 -4.10 -0.33 2.49
CA SER A 40 -4.42 0.86 3.27
C SER A 40 -3.88 2.15 2.65
N GLY A 41 -2.99 2.07 1.65
CA GLY A 41 -2.54 3.24 0.91
C GLY A 41 -1.55 2.96 -0.21
N ILE A 42 -1.39 3.94 -1.10
CA ILE A 42 -0.41 3.91 -2.20
C ILE A 42 0.34 5.24 -2.21
N ILE A 43 1.66 5.19 -2.43
CA ILE A 43 2.49 6.38 -2.67
C ILE A 43 3.23 6.26 -4.00
N ARG A 44 3.21 7.34 -4.79
CA ARG A 44 3.87 7.40 -6.10
C ARG A 44 5.34 7.76 -5.94
N LYS A 45 6.21 7.04 -6.65
CA LYS A 45 7.64 7.35 -6.77
C LYS A 45 7.88 8.34 -7.91
N PRO A 46 8.89 9.23 -7.79
CA PRO A 46 9.68 9.48 -6.59
C PRO A 46 8.87 10.26 -5.55
N TYR A 47 9.09 9.94 -4.28
CA TYR A 47 8.54 10.69 -3.15
C TYR A 47 9.67 11.18 -2.24
N ARG A 48 9.42 12.28 -1.54
CA ARG A 48 10.27 12.85 -0.51
C ARG A 48 9.94 12.24 0.85
N LYS A 49 10.86 12.43 1.81
CA LYS A 49 10.68 11.94 3.18
C LYS A 49 9.41 12.47 3.85
N GLY A 50 9.06 13.74 3.62
CA GLY A 50 7.85 14.36 4.17
C GLY A 50 6.57 13.69 3.65
N GLU A 51 6.52 13.42 2.34
CA GLU A 51 5.38 12.75 1.70
C GLU A 51 5.18 11.33 2.24
N LEU A 52 6.28 10.60 2.49
CA LEU A 52 6.22 9.30 3.15
C LEU A 52 5.74 9.41 4.60
N ALA A 53 6.24 10.38 5.37
CA ALA A 53 5.86 10.57 6.78
C ALA A 53 4.36 10.89 6.91
N GLU A 54 3.83 11.75 6.05
CA GLU A 54 2.40 12.05 6.01
C GLU A 54 1.56 10.83 5.61
N ALA A 55 2.02 10.05 4.63
CA ALA A 55 1.34 8.84 4.21
C ALA A 55 1.29 7.81 5.35
N LEU A 56 2.40 7.61 6.07
CA LEU A 56 2.44 6.75 7.25
C LEU A 56 1.56 7.27 8.38
N ALA A 57 1.54 8.57 8.63
CA ALA A 57 0.68 9.16 9.66
C ALA A 57 -0.82 8.94 9.36
N ARG A 58 -1.23 9.00 8.08
CA ARG A 58 -2.61 8.67 7.67
C ARG A 58 -2.95 7.20 7.90
N LEU A 59 -1.99 6.29 7.73
CA LEU A 59 -2.20 4.86 8.02
C LEU A 59 -2.35 4.61 9.52
N THR A 60 -1.52 5.23 10.36
CA THR A 60 -1.39 4.85 11.77
C THR A 60 -2.35 5.56 12.69
N ARG A 61 -2.90 6.71 12.31
CA ARG A 61 -3.95 7.39 13.07
C ARG A 61 -5.25 6.57 12.98
N ALA A 62 -5.70 6.07 14.13
CA ALA A 62 -7.01 5.47 14.39
C ALA A 62 -7.81 6.42 15.27
#